data_AF-A0A535Z741-F1
#
_entry.id   AF-A0A535Z741-F1
#
_cell.length_a   1.000
_cell.length_b   1.000
_cell.length_c   1.000
_cell.angle_alpha   90.00
_cell.angle_beta   90.00
_cell.angle_gamma   90.00
#
_symmetry.space_group_name_H-M   'P 1'
#
loop_
_entity.id
_entity.type
_entity.pdbx_description
1 polymer ?
#
loop_
_entity_poly.entity_id
_entity_poly.type
_entity_poly.pdbx_seq_one_letter_code
_entity_poly.pdbx_strand_id
1 'polypeptide(L)'
;MIRGRALARELLHDRGSVPVTRPFEWVVVGLCTWLMAGAYLDAWAHRHVASLETFITPWHGVLYSGMFAILSFLGVNALRNQARAQEPDRMLPTGYGLSLVGCVLFGIGGVIDMFWHLRFGIEVSLQALVSPPHLLLMLALGLIVTGPLRAAWRRPGTRAPWTAVISATLLLSMFTFFDQFDQPLVSTWAATPILPATIKYVQELGILGIMVQTALLTGVVLYLLSRFTLPFGSITLLAGLNGALLGSLEQNFDLIPVAIVGGLLADLVMLWLKPGPQRITALRVASFIGPVGVSSLYLIALELTRGVGWPINLWLGSIVVSGGIGLLLSYLAVQPPKPQQI
;
A
#
# COMPACT_ATOMS: atom_id res chain seq x y z
N MET A 1 -14.26 23.03 26.24
CA MET A 1 -14.89 21.93 25.46
C MET A 1 -15.22 22.31 24.01
N ILE A 2 -15.78 23.50 23.73
CA ILE A 2 -16.19 23.95 22.38
C ILE A 2 -15.02 24.05 21.38
N ARG A 3 -13.88 24.64 21.82
CA ARG A 3 -12.68 24.83 20.98
C ARG A 3 -12.02 23.51 20.52
N GLY A 4 -12.04 22.48 21.37
CA GLY A 4 -11.50 21.16 21.04
C GLY A 4 -12.35 20.38 20.03
N ARG A 5 -13.68 20.51 20.10
CA ARG A 5 -14.59 19.90 19.11
C ARG A 5 -14.45 20.52 17.72
N ALA A 6 -14.29 21.85 17.66
CA ALA A 6 -14.03 22.55 16.40
C ALA A 6 -12.69 22.13 15.77
N LEU A 7 -11.64 22.00 16.59
CA LEU A 7 -10.33 21.53 16.14
C LEU A 7 -10.36 20.11 15.55
N ALA A 8 -10.98 19.16 16.27
CA ALA A 8 -11.10 17.79 15.80
C ALA A 8 -11.87 17.71 14.48
N ARG A 9 -12.94 18.51 14.34
CA ARG A 9 -13.73 18.60 13.11
C ARG A 9 -12.90 19.09 11.92
N GLU A 10 -12.06 20.11 12.10
CA GLU A 10 -11.21 20.62 11.01
C GLU A 10 -10.12 19.63 10.58
N LEU A 11 -9.48 18.95 11.54
CA LEU A 11 -8.49 17.91 11.22
C LEU A 11 -9.11 16.74 10.45
N LEU A 12 -10.35 16.37 10.78
CA LEU A 12 -11.11 15.32 10.10
C LEU A 12 -11.60 15.75 8.71
N HIS A 13 -12.06 16.99 8.54
CA HIS A 13 -12.44 17.50 7.23
C HIS A 13 -11.24 17.79 6.33
N ASP A 14 -10.06 17.99 6.91
CA ASP A 14 -8.79 18.17 6.21
C ASP A 14 -8.87 19.31 5.18
N ARG A 15 -9.65 20.36 5.50
CA ARG A 15 -9.95 21.52 4.63
C ARG A 15 -8.88 22.61 4.68
N GLY A 16 -7.68 22.28 5.15
CA GLY A 16 -6.68 23.27 5.51
C GLY A 16 -6.43 24.30 4.41
N SER A 17 -6.30 25.58 4.77
CA SER A 17 -6.13 26.67 3.79
C SER A 17 -4.66 27.03 3.52
N VAL A 18 -3.71 26.39 4.22
CA VAL A 18 -2.28 26.62 4.04
C VAL A 18 -1.79 25.97 2.73
N PRO A 19 -1.16 26.73 1.83
CA PRO A 19 -0.59 26.18 0.61
C PRO A 19 0.57 25.23 0.94
N VAL A 20 0.53 24.04 0.34
CA VAL A 20 1.60 23.05 0.50
C VAL A 20 2.83 23.49 -0.29
N THR A 21 4.01 23.44 0.32
CA THR A 21 5.29 23.69 -0.37
C THR A 21 5.94 22.37 -0.79
N ARG A 22 6.67 22.36 -1.91
CA ARG A 22 7.40 21.15 -2.37
C ARG A 22 8.36 20.56 -1.33
N PRO A 23 9.17 21.36 -0.60
CA PRO A 23 10.05 20.82 0.43
C PRO A 23 9.29 20.10 1.55
N PHE A 24 8.15 20.66 1.99
CA PHE A 24 7.32 20.04 3.02
C PHE A 24 6.84 18.64 2.58
N GLU A 25 6.38 18.49 1.35
CA GLU A 25 5.91 17.19 0.86
C GLU A 25 7.01 16.14 0.81
N TRP A 26 8.20 16.51 0.33
CA TRP A 26 9.33 15.58 0.26
C TRP A 26 9.79 15.16 1.64
N VAL A 27 9.77 16.06 2.64
CA VAL A 27 10.03 15.68 4.03
C VAL A 27 8.99 14.68 4.51
N VAL A 28 7.70 14.93 4.30
CA VAL A 28 6.65 13.99 4.74
C VAL A 28 6.79 12.64 4.04
N VAL A 29 7.05 12.61 2.73
CA VAL A 29 7.28 11.36 1.99
C VAL A 29 8.49 10.60 2.54
N GLY A 30 9.60 11.29 2.83
CA GLY A 30 10.78 10.69 3.44
C GLY A 30 10.49 10.08 4.82
N LEU A 31 9.75 10.79 5.66
CA LEU A 31 9.35 10.31 6.99
C LEU A 31 8.36 9.14 6.92
N CYS A 32 7.39 9.17 6.00
CA CYS A 32 6.48 8.05 5.74
C CYS A 32 7.25 6.81 5.23
N THR A 33 8.26 7.02 4.38
CA THR A 33 9.11 5.94 3.86
C THR A 33 9.95 5.31 4.97
N TRP A 34 10.53 6.13 5.86
CA TRP A 34 11.21 5.64 7.06
C TRP A 34 10.26 4.79 7.91
N LEU A 35 9.08 5.32 8.27
CA LEU A 35 8.10 4.57 9.07
C LEU A 35 7.76 3.21 8.43
N MET A 36 7.48 3.18 7.12
CA MET A 36 7.17 1.94 6.39
C MET A 36 8.36 0.98 6.33
N ALA A 37 9.56 1.48 6.07
CA ALA A 37 10.77 0.66 6.07
C ALA A 37 11.03 0.05 7.46
N GLY A 38 10.76 0.81 8.54
CA GLY A 38 10.81 0.30 9.91
C GLY A 38 9.83 -0.84 10.15
N ALA A 39 8.58 -0.75 9.64
CA ALA A 39 7.58 -1.81 9.76
C ALA A 39 8.01 -3.11 9.05
N TYR A 40 8.51 -3.01 7.81
CA TYR A 40 9.02 -4.16 7.07
C TYR A 40 10.28 -4.76 7.71
N LEU A 41 11.18 -3.91 8.22
CA LEU A 41 12.37 -4.33 8.92
C LEU A 41 12.03 -5.08 10.22
N ASP A 42 10.99 -4.66 10.93
CA ASP A 42 10.48 -5.35 12.11
C ASP A 42 9.82 -6.69 11.77
N ALA A 43 8.95 -6.72 10.75
CA ALA A 43 8.37 -7.97 10.27
C ALA A 43 9.40 -8.97 9.70
N TRP A 44 10.50 -8.46 9.13
CA TRP A 44 11.64 -9.28 8.75
C TRP A 44 12.32 -9.91 9.98
N ALA A 45 12.52 -9.13 11.05
CA ALA A 45 13.14 -9.63 12.27
C ALA A 45 12.32 -10.73 12.94
N HIS A 46 11.00 -10.59 12.99
CA HIS A 46 10.08 -11.60 13.51
C HIS A 46 10.16 -12.96 12.79
N ARG A 47 10.67 -13.00 11.56
CA ARG A 47 10.87 -14.24 10.79
C ARG A 47 12.26 -14.85 10.93
N HIS A 48 13.28 -14.01 11.08
CA HIS A 48 14.68 -14.45 10.93
C HIS A 48 15.48 -14.41 12.22
N VAL A 49 15.04 -13.65 13.21
CA VAL A 49 15.74 -13.51 14.48
C VAL A 49 15.07 -14.42 15.50
N ALA A 50 15.80 -15.41 15.98
CA ALA A 50 15.32 -16.29 17.03
C ALA A 50 15.06 -15.50 18.32
N SER A 51 13.99 -15.86 19.04
CA SER A 51 13.67 -15.37 20.40
C SER A 51 13.55 -13.84 20.55
N LEU A 52 12.60 -13.22 19.84
CA LEU A 52 12.10 -11.89 20.21
C LEU A 52 11.13 -12.03 21.39
N GLU A 53 11.65 -12.23 22.60
CA GLU A 53 10.84 -12.46 23.81
C GLU A 53 10.33 -11.18 24.48
N THR A 54 10.72 -10.01 23.94
CA THR A 54 10.39 -8.70 24.51
C THR A 54 9.76 -7.78 23.47
N PHE A 55 8.80 -6.95 23.90
CA PHE A 55 8.16 -5.96 23.06
C PHE A 55 9.12 -4.87 22.54
N ILE A 56 10.13 -4.49 23.32
CA ILE A 56 11.10 -3.46 22.90
C ILE A 56 12.29 -4.16 22.26
N THR A 57 12.44 -3.98 20.96
CA THR A 57 13.57 -4.52 20.18
C THR A 57 14.25 -3.40 19.39
N PRO A 58 15.50 -3.57 18.93
CA PRO A 58 16.15 -2.61 18.04
C PRO A 58 15.33 -2.31 16.77
N TRP A 59 14.61 -3.29 16.24
CA TRP A 59 13.78 -3.16 15.03
C TRP A 59 12.52 -2.31 15.30
N HIS A 60 11.83 -2.54 16.42
CA HIS A 60 10.82 -1.63 16.94
C HIS A 60 11.36 -0.20 17.11
N GLY A 61 12.62 -0.05 17.53
CA GLY A 61 13.29 1.25 17.63
C GLY A 61 13.33 2.02 16.30
N VAL A 62 13.53 1.32 15.17
CA VAL A 62 13.51 1.95 13.83
C VAL A 62 12.08 2.37 13.46
N LEU A 63 11.09 1.52 13.72
CA LEU A 63 9.68 1.82 13.49
C LEU A 63 9.21 3.04 14.32
N TYR A 64 9.45 3.00 15.64
CA TYR A 64 9.02 4.04 16.57
C TYR A 64 9.77 5.35 16.38
N SER A 65 11.04 5.33 15.96
CA SER A 65 11.76 6.56 15.60
C SER A 65 11.19 7.23 14.36
N GLY A 66 10.84 6.46 13.33
CA GLY A 66 10.13 6.98 12.15
C GLY A 66 8.77 7.59 12.52
N MET A 67 8.02 6.90 13.38
CA MET A 67 6.74 7.37 13.92
C MET A 67 6.89 8.67 14.71
N PHE A 68 7.85 8.72 15.63
CA PHE A 68 8.13 9.91 16.43
C PHE A 68 8.56 11.09 15.55
N ALA A 69 9.39 10.85 14.52
CA ALA A 69 9.84 11.88 13.61
C ALA A 69 8.69 12.51 12.81
N ILE A 70 7.76 11.70 12.26
CA ILE A 70 6.62 12.24 11.52
C ILE A 70 5.61 12.97 12.42
N LEU A 71 5.34 12.44 13.62
CA LEU A 71 4.47 13.11 14.60
C LEU A 71 5.07 14.44 15.03
N SER A 72 6.37 14.47 15.33
CA SER A 72 7.07 15.70 15.71
C SER A 72 7.05 16.72 14.58
N PHE A 73 7.31 16.29 13.34
CA PHE A 73 7.30 17.19 12.20
C PHE A 73 5.92 17.81 11.96
N LEU A 74 4.86 16.99 11.89
CA LEU A 74 3.50 17.49 11.68
C LEU A 74 2.99 18.28 12.88
N GLY A 75 3.27 17.82 14.10
CA GLY A 75 2.88 18.49 15.34
C GLY A 75 3.52 19.86 15.52
N VAL A 76 4.84 19.98 15.28
CA VAL A 76 5.54 21.26 15.35
C VAL A 76 5.03 22.23 14.29
N ASN A 77 4.78 21.78 13.06
CA ASN A 77 4.18 22.63 12.03
C ASN A 77 2.76 23.09 12.43
N ALA A 78 1.94 22.18 12.95
CA ALA A 78 0.60 22.49 13.42
C ALA A 78 0.60 23.55 14.53
N LEU A 79 1.46 23.38 15.55
CA LEU A 79 1.58 24.30 16.67
C LEU A 79 2.13 25.67 16.23
N ARG A 80 3.16 25.69 15.37
CA ARG A 80 3.72 26.94 14.83
C ARG A 80 2.70 27.73 14.01
N ASN A 81 1.92 27.05 13.16
CA ASN A 81 0.91 27.71 12.35
C ASN A 81 -0.27 28.19 13.20
N GLN A 82 -0.68 27.40 14.20
CA GLN A 82 -1.72 27.80 15.15
C GLN A 82 -1.32 29.05 15.95
N ALA A 83 -0.07 29.14 16.39
CA ALA A 83 0.45 30.30 17.12
C ALA A 83 0.48 31.58 16.26
N ARG A 84 0.66 31.45 14.94
CA ARG A 84 0.72 32.59 14.00
C ARG A 84 -0.66 33.06 13.53
N ALA A 85 -1.55 32.14 13.20
CA ALA A 85 -2.81 32.45 12.52
C ALA A 85 -4.04 32.43 13.45
N GLN A 86 -3.96 31.78 14.62
CA GLN A 86 -5.07 31.53 15.56
C GLN A 86 -6.34 30.88 14.98
N GLU A 87 -6.33 30.46 13.71
CA GLU A 87 -7.45 29.80 13.02
C GLU A 87 -7.19 28.28 12.87
N PRO A 88 -8.12 27.40 13.28
CA PRO A 88 -7.94 25.94 13.24
C PRO A 88 -7.74 25.33 11.84
N ASP A 89 -8.33 25.92 10.80
CA ASP A 89 -8.18 25.50 9.41
C ASP A 89 -6.78 25.83 8.84
N ARG A 90 -5.97 26.61 9.55
CA ARG A 90 -4.62 26.98 9.12
C ARG A 90 -3.51 26.16 9.77
N MET A 91 -3.84 25.11 10.51
CA MET A 91 -2.83 24.35 11.27
C MET A 91 -1.89 23.56 10.36
N LEU A 92 -2.41 22.86 9.37
CA LEU A 92 -1.60 22.09 8.43
C LEU A 92 -2.01 22.38 6.99
N PRO A 93 -1.08 22.16 6.04
CA PRO A 93 -1.43 22.16 4.63
C PRO A 93 -2.54 21.16 4.31
N THR A 94 -3.39 21.48 3.34
CA THR A 94 -4.50 20.62 2.92
C THR A 94 -3.99 19.22 2.55
N GLY A 95 -4.63 18.16 3.06
CA GLY A 95 -4.24 16.76 2.82
C GLY A 95 -3.60 16.08 4.04
N TYR A 96 -3.06 16.85 4.99
CA TYR A 96 -2.24 16.34 6.10
C TYR A 96 -2.96 16.30 7.45
N GLY A 97 -4.18 16.84 7.57
CA GLY A 97 -4.95 16.80 8.83
C GLY A 97 -5.19 15.36 9.29
N LEU A 98 -5.64 14.49 8.38
CA LEU A 98 -5.80 13.07 8.64
C LEU A 98 -4.48 12.34 8.89
N SER A 99 -3.35 12.80 8.34
CA SER A 99 -2.04 12.21 8.67
C SER A 99 -1.64 12.50 10.11
N LEU A 100 -1.94 13.69 10.64
CA LEU A 100 -1.72 14.00 12.05
C LEU A 100 -2.65 13.19 12.95
N VAL A 101 -3.93 13.03 12.58
CA VAL A 101 -4.86 12.13 13.29
C VAL A 101 -4.32 10.70 13.29
N GLY A 102 -3.86 10.21 12.14
CA GLY A 102 -3.20 8.92 12.01
C GLY A 102 -1.99 8.79 12.93
N CYS A 103 -1.14 9.81 13.03
CA CYS A 103 0.00 9.82 13.96
C CYS A 103 -0.45 9.63 15.43
N VAL A 104 -1.49 10.35 15.86
CA VAL A 104 -2.02 10.23 17.22
C VAL A 104 -2.62 8.84 17.45
N LEU A 105 -3.40 8.33 16.49
CA LEU A 105 -3.98 6.98 16.56
C LEU A 105 -2.91 5.89 16.58
N PHE A 106 -1.81 6.05 15.83
CA PHE A 106 -0.71 5.12 15.82
C PHE A 106 -0.02 5.07 17.18
N GLY A 107 0.21 6.23 17.81
CA GLY A 107 0.78 6.29 19.17
C GLY A 107 -0.12 5.62 20.21
N ILE A 108 -1.43 5.85 20.14
CA ILE A 108 -2.42 5.16 21.00
C ILE A 108 -2.40 3.65 20.71
N GLY A 109 -2.40 3.27 19.43
CA GLY A 109 -2.35 1.89 18.98
C GLY A 109 -1.12 1.15 19.52
N GLY A 110 0.07 1.75 19.46
CA GLY A 110 1.30 1.13 19.97
C GLY A 110 1.29 0.95 21.50
N VAL A 111 0.65 1.85 22.25
CA VAL A 111 0.47 1.67 23.70
C VAL A 111 -0.51 0.54 23.98
N ILE A 112 -1.63 0.47 23.25
CA ILE A 112 -2.61 -0.62 23.36
C ILE A 112 -1.94 -1.95 23.01
N ASP A 113 -1.15 -1.98 21.94
CA ASP A 113 -0.40 -3.14 21.47
C ASP A 113 0.60 -3.64 22.51
N MET A 114 1.36 -2.75 23.14
CA MET A 114 2.24 -3.09 24.26
C MET A 114 1.46 -3.78 25.40
N PHE A 115 0.35 -3.21 25.84
CA PHE A 115 -0.48 -3.81 26.90
C PHE A 115 -1.13 -5.12 26.46
N TRP A 116 -1.47 -5.23 25.18
CA TRP A 116 -2.02 -6.43 24.59
C TRP A 116 -1.02 -7.58 24.68
N HIS A 117 0.22 -7.36 24.26
CA HIS A 117 1.29 -8.34 24.38
C HIS A 117 1.60 -8.72 25.83
N LEU A 118 1.57 -7.75 26.76
CA LEU A 118 1.76 -8.04 28.18
C LEU A 118 0.65 -8.93 28.77
N ARG A 119 -0.58 -8.83 28.24
CA ARG A 119 -1.75 -9.55 28.77
C ARG A 119 -1.99 -10.90 28.11
N PHE A 120 -1.75 -11.00 26.81
CA PHE A 120 -2.10 -12.15 25.96
C PHE A 120 -0.88 -12.86 25.37
N GLY A 121 0.33 -12.34 25.58
CA GLY A 121 1.57 -12.84 24.98
C GLY A 121 1.85 -12.24 23.61
N ILE A 122 3.01 -12.57 23.05
CA ILE A 122 3.40 -12.14 21.70
C ILE A 122 2.73 -13.08 20.68
N GLU A 123 1.88 -12.52 19.82
CA GLU A 123 1.22 -13.28 18.76
C GLU A 123 2.23 -13.86 17.77
N VAL A 124 1.94 -15.07 17.28
CA VAL A 124 2.74 -15.76 16.26
C VAL A 124 1.93 -15.95 14.98
N SER A 125 2.62 -15.92 13.83
CA SER A 125 2.01 -16.16 12.52
C SER A 125 0.88 -15.16 12.21
N LEU A 126 -0.23 -15.60 11.61
CA LEU A 126 -1.34 -14.77 11.16
C LEU A 126 -1.94 -13.90 12.28
N GLN A 127 -1.92 -14.37 13.53
CA GLN A 127 -2.49 -13.63 14.67
C GLN A 127 -1.83 -12.25 14.85
N ALA A 128 -0.52 -12.16 14.60
CA ALA A 128 0.21 -10.90 14.72
C ALA A 128 -0.27 -9.86 13.71
N LEU A 129 -0.81 -10.26 12.56
CA LEU A 129 -1.29 -9.31 11.54
C LEU A 129 -2.72 -8.83 11.82
N VAL A 130 -3.57 -9.69 12.36
CA VAL A 130 -5.01 -9.46 12.48
C VAL A 130 -5.48 -9.11 13.89
N SER A 131 -4.57 -9.03 14.86
CA SER A 131 -4.96 -8.68 16.24
C SER A 131 -5.55 -7.27 16.31
N PRO A 132 -6.48 -7.00 17.23
CA PRO A 132 -7.16 -5.71 17.29
C PRO A 132 -6.25 -4.47 17.34
N PRO A 133 -5.12 -4.46 18.09
CA PRO A 133 -4.17 -3.34 18.05
C PRO A 133 -3.52 -3.17 16.67
N HIS A 134 -3.14 -4.26 16.01
CA HIS A 134 -2.54 -4.22 14.68
C HIS A 134 -3.50 -3.68 13.61
N LEU A 135 -4.80 -3.96 13.70
CA LEU A 135 -5.81 -3.37 12.81
C LEU A 135 -5.97 -1.85 13.03
N LEU A 136 -5.82 -1.38 14.27
CA LEU A 136 -5.79 0.06 14.57
C LEU A 136 -4.51 0.70 14.01
N LEU A 137 -3.36 0.04 14.15
CA LEU A 137 -2.08 0.48 13.57
C LEU A 137 -2.14 0.51 12.04
N MET A 138 -2.76 -0.48 11.40
CA MET A 138 -3.02 -0.51 9.95
C MET A 138 -3.81 0.71 9.49
N LEU A 139 -4.95 0.99 10.14
CA LEU A 139 -5.78 2.15 9.84
C LEU A 139 -4.98 3.45 10.00
N ALA A 140 -4.28 3.59 11.12
CA ALA A 140 -3.47 4.76 11.43
C ALA A 140 -2.37 4.97 10.39
N LEU A 141 -1.64 3.91 10.02
CA LEU A 141 -0.60 3.94 8.98
C LEU A 141 -1.17 4.38 7.64
N GLY A 142 -2.33 3.84 7.24
CA GLY A 142 -3.04 4.25 6.03
C GLY A 142 -3.36 5.75 6.00
N LEU A 143 -3.85 6.30 7.11
CA LEU A 143 -4.11 7.74 7.24
C LEU A 143 -2.83 8.58 7.13
N ILE A 144 -1.73 8.11 7.72
CA ILE A 144 -0.42 8.77 7.68
C ILE A 144 0.11 8.82 6.24
N VAL A 145 0.31 7.65 5.62
CA VAL A 145 1.06 7.53 4.34
C VAL A 145 0.33 8.14 3.15
N THR A 146 -1.00 8.27 3.21
CA THR A 146 -1.81 8.85 2.12
C THR A 146 -1.89 10.39 2.14
N GLY A 147 -1.22 11.07 3.07
CA GLY A 147 -1.19 12.54 3.15
C GLY A 147 -0.79 13.24 1.84
N PRO A 148 0.38 12.92 1.26
CA PRO A 148 0.79 13.51 -0.02
C PRO A 148 -0.17 13.21 -1.17
N LEU A 149 -0.76 12.01 -1.22
CA LEU A 149 -1.77 11.64 -2.22
C LEU A 149 -3.06 12.47 -2.08
N ARG A 150 -3.60 12.61 -0.86
CA ARG A 150 -4.75 13.48 -0.58
C ARG A 150 -4.45 14.95 -0.92
N ALA A 151 -3.25 15.42 -0.58
CA ALA A 151 -2.82 16.78 -0.88
C ALA A 151 -2.75 17.03 -2.40
N ALA A 152 -2.19 16.09 -3.17
CA ALA A 152 -2.12 16.19 -4.62
C ALA A 152 -3.50 16.15 -5.28
N TRP A 153 -4.43 15.34 -4.76
CA TRP A 153 -5.79 15.21 -5.30
C TRP A 153 -6.54 16.54 -5.37
N ARG A 154 -6.31 17.39 -4.35
CA ARG A 154 -6.97 18.67 -4.17
C ARG A 154 -6.33 19.83 -4.95
N ARG A 155 -5.18 19.61 -5.60
CA ARG A 155 -4.48 20.65 -6.37
C ARG A 155 -4.94 20.73 -7.82
N PRO A 156 -4.82 21.91 -8.45
CA PRO A 156 -4.98 22.01 -9.90
C PRO A 156 -3.87 21.21 -10.61
N GLY A 157 -4.21 20.63 -11.76
CA GLY A 157 -3.31 19.83 -12.57
C GLY A 157 -3.73 18.37 -12.66
N THR A 158 -3.32 17.72 -13.76
CA THR A 158 -3.71 16.35 -14.11
C THR A 158 -2.54 15.39 -14.06
N ARG A 159 -1.29 15.83 -13.95
CA ARG A 159 -0.14 14.92 -13.85
C ARG A 159 0.15 14.59 -12.39
N ALA A 160 0.30 13.31 -12.06
CA ALA A 160 0.62 12.90 -10.70
C ALA A 160 2.02 13.42 -10.30
N PRO A 161 2.16 14.15 -9.19
CA PRO A 161 3.47 14.45 -8.63
C PRO A 161 4.10 13.18 -8.05
N TRP A 162 5.43 13.08 -8.09
CA TRP A 162 6.15 11.92 -7.57
C TRP A 162 5.87 11.66 -6.08
N THR A 163 5.60 12.71 -5.29
CA THR A 163 5.20 12.57 -3.88
C THR A 163 3.87 11.80 -3.72
N ALA A 164 2.93 11.97 -4.64
CA ALA A 164 1.67 11.22 -4.66
C ALA A 164 1.87 9.78 -5.16
N VAL A 165 2.76 9.57 -6.13
CA VAL A 165 3.11 8.21 -6.61
C VAL A 165 3.75 7.41 -5.48
N ILE A 166 4.76 7.97 -4.79
CA ILE A 166 5.40 7.31 -3.64
C ILE A 166 4.39 7.07 -2.52
N SER A 167 3.53 8.05 -2.22
CA SER A 167 2.45 7.89 -1.24
C SER A 167 1.48 6.76 -1.58
N ALA A 168 1.14 6.58 -2.86
CA ALA A 168 0.34 5.45 -3.33
C ALA A 168 1.10 4.11 -3.28
N THR A 169 2.41 4.11 -3.54
CA THR A 169 3.27 2.93 -3.35
C THR A 169 3.34 2.51 -1.88
N LEU A 170 3.44 3.47 -0.96
CA LEU A 170 3.42 3.19 0.48
C LEU A 170 2.02 2.72 0.94
N LEU A 171 0.94 3.23 0.35
CA LEU A 171 -0.40 2.70 0.58
C LEU A 171 -0.54 1.25 0.10
N LEU A 172 -0.06 0.93 -1.10
CA LEU A 172 -0.03 -0.44 -1.60
C LEU A 172 0.80 -1.34 -0.67
N SER A 173 1.97 -0.86 -0.26
CA SER A 173 2.85 -1.60 0.66
C SER A 173 2.20 -1.82 2.02
N MET A 174 1.45 -0.86 2.54
CA MET A 174 0.63 -1.05 3.74
C MET A 174 -0.38 -2.18 3.54
N PHE A 175 -1.17 -2.18 2.46
CA PHE A 175 -2.14 -3.25 2.22
C PHE A 175 -1.48 -4.62 2.11
N THR A 176 -0.42 -4.73 1.30
CA THR A 176 0.28 -6.00 1.11
C THR A 176 1.06 -6.45 2.33
N PHE A 177 1.43 -5.54 3.24
CA PHE A 177 2.03 -5.90 4.51
C PHE A 177 1.02 -6.65 5.39
N PHE A 178 -0.21 -6.16 5.52
CA PHE A 178 -1.21 -6.87 6.32
C PHE A 178 -1.78 -8.11 5.60
N ASP A 179 -1.67 -8.16 4.27
CA ASP A 179 -2.04 -9.30 3.41
C ASP A 179 -0.86 -10.27 3.14
N GLN A 180 0.27 -10.13 3.84
CA GLN A 180 1.53 -10.81 3.49
C GLN A 180 1.51 -12.34 3.63
N PHE A 181 0.44 -12.94 4.18
CA PHE A 181 0.35 -14.37 4.52
C PHE A 181 0.03 -15.28 3.32
N ASP A 182 -0.57 -14.74 2.26
CA ASP A 182 -0.81 -15.45 0.99
C ASP A 182 -0.22 -14.69 -0.21
N GLN A 183 0.53 -13.62 0.05
CA GLN A 183 1.11 -12.77 -0.98
C GLN A 183 2.15 -13.53 -1.83
N PRO A 184 2.04 -13.57 -3.19
CA PRO A 184 2.85 -14.44 -4.06
C PRO A 184 4.40 -14.25 -4.05
N LEU A 185 4.89 -13.07 -3.68
CA LEU A 185 6.32 -12.75 -3.54
C LEU A 185 6.86 -13.09 -2.13
N VAL A 186 5.98 -13.33 -1.16
CA VAL A 186 6.30 -13.81 0.18
C VAL A 186 6.13 -15.34 0.22
N SER A 187 4.92 -15.81 -0.07
CA SER A 187 4.54 -17.22 -0.08
C SER A 187 4.42 -17.76 -1.51
N THR A 188 5.43 -18.51 -1.95
CA THR A 188 5.46 -19.12 -3.30
C THR A 188 4.66 -20.42 -3.37
N TRP A 189 3.37 -20.36 -3.06
CA TRP A 189 2.46 -21.51 -3.03
C TRP A 189 2.45 -22.32 -4.34
N ALA A 190 2.62 -21.64 -5.48
CA ALA A 190 2.71 -22.28 -6.79
C ALA A 190 3.94 -23.21 -6.93
N ALA A 191 5.04 -22.89 -6.26
CA ALA A 191 6.28 -23.66 -6.26
C ALA A 191 6.45 -24.55 -5.01
N THR A 192 5.45 -24.62 -4.13
CA THR A 192 5.55 -25.40 -2.89
C THR A 192 5.37 -26.90 -3.18
N PRO A 193 6.23 -27.79 -2.66
CA PRO A 193 6.08 -29.23 -2.81
C PRO A 193 4.71 -29.72 -2.33
N ILE A 194 4.03 -30.47 -3.19
CA ILE A 194 2.66 -30.88 -2.93
C ILE A 194 2.65 -32.20 -2.16
N LEU A 195 2.22 -32.16 -0.91
CA LEU A 195 1.84 -33.35 -0.16
C LEU A 195 0.35 -33.65 -0.42
N PRO A 196 -0.06 -34.93 -0.62
CA PRO A 196 -1.46 -35.26 -0.94
C PRO A 196 -2.47 -34.72 0.07
N ALA A 197 -2.10 -34.65 1.35
CA ALA A 197 -2.97 -34.17 2.42
C ALA A 197 -3.22 -32.65 2.40
N THR A 198 -2.33 -31.86 1.78
CA THR A 198 -2.38 -30.38 1.82
C THR A 198 -2.61 -29.73 0.45
N ILE A 199 -2.62 -30.52 -0.63
CA ILE A 199 -2.72 -30.03 -2.02
C ILE A 199 -3.85 -29.01 -2.22
N LYS A 200 -5.03 -29.30 -1.66
CA LYS A 200 -6.21 -28.44 -1.77
C LYS A 200 -5.91 -27.04 -1.22
N TYR A 201 -5.39 -26.95 0.01
CA TYR A 201 -5.15 -25.68 0.69
C TYR A 201 -4.04 -24.87 0.01
N VAL A 202 -2.96 -25.53 -0.45
CA VAL A 202 -1.85 -24.87 -1.15
C VAL A 202 -2.34 -24.24 -2.47
N GLN A 203 -3.16 -24.97 -3.23
CA GLN A 203 -3.73 -24.46 -4.48
C GLN A 203 -4.72 -23.33 -4.21
N GLU A 204 -5.62 -23.48 -3.24
CA GLU A 204 -6.58 -22.43 -2.86
C GLU A 204 -5.88 -21.14 -2.42
N LEU A 205 -4.91 -21.23 -1.51
CA LEU A 205 -4.16 -20.07 -1.01
C LEU A 205 -3.33 -19.39 -2.10
N GLY A 206 -2.66 -20.15 -2.96
CA GLY A 206 -1.88 -19.52 -4.04
C GLY A 206 -2.75 -18.82 -5.08
N ILE A 207 -3.92 -19.37 -5.41
CA ILE A 207 -4.88 -18.71 -6.30
C ILE A 207 -5.45 -17.46 -5.64
N LEU A 208 -5.86 -17.55 -4.37
CA LEU A 208 -6.34 -16.39 -3.60
C LEU A 208 -5.30 -15.28 -3.54
N GLY A 209 -4.04 -15.60 -3.24
CA GLY A 209 -2.94 -14.65 -3.21
C GLY A 209 -2.74 -13.92 -4.54
N ILE A 210 -2.77 -14.65 -5.66
CA ILE A 210 -2.69 -14.04 -7.01
C ILE A 210 -3.89 -13.10 -7.26
N MET A 211 -5.10 -13.53 -6.88
CA MET A 211 -6.32 -12.74 -7.07
C MET A 211 -6.32 -11.46 -6.24
N VAL A 212 -6.01 -11.55 -4.95
CA VAL A 212 -6.00 -10.40 -4.02
C VAL A 212 -4.90 -9.42 -4.39
N GLN A 213 -3.67 -9.90 -4.65
CA GLN A 213 -2.57 -9.04 -5.12
C GLN A 213 -2.92 -8.33 -6.43
N THR A 214 -3.55 -9.05 -7.37
CA THR A 214 -4.02 -8.44 -8.62
C THR A 214 -5.01 -7.32 -8.33
N ALA A 215 -5.97 -7.56 -7.44
CA ALA A 215 -6.98 -6.58 -7.08
C ALA A 215 -6.38 -5.34 -6.39
N LEU A 216 -5.44 -5.54 -5.45
CA LEU A 216 -4.76 -4.45 -4.73
C LEU A 216 -3.93 -3.58 -5.68
N LEU A 217 -3.02 -4.17 -6.45
CA LEU A 217 -2.16 -3.42 -7.38
C LEU A 217 -2.98 -2.71 -8.45
N THR A 218 -3.91 -3.43 -9.11
CA THR A 218 -4.74 -2.85 -10.16
C THR A 218 -5.70 -1.79 -9.60
N GLY A 219 -6.26 -2.02 -8.41
CA GLY A 219 -7.12 -1.07 -7.72
C GLY A 219 -6.42 0.24 -7.40
N VAL A 220 -5.19 0.20 -6.88
CA VAL A 220 -4.40 1.41 -6.61
C VAL A 220 -4.04 2.13 -7.92
N VAL A 221 -3.64 1.41 -8.96
CA VAL A 221 -3.35 2.02 -10.28
C VAL A 221 -4.59 2.68 -10.88
N LEU A 222 -5.74 2.00 -10.86
CA LEU A 222 -7.01 2.55 -11.34
C LEU A 222 -7.47 3.75 -10.51
N TYR A 223 -7.29 3.70 -9.19
CA TYR A 223 -7.56 4.84 -8.31
C TYR A 223 -6.74 6.06 -8.72
N LEU A 224 -5.44 5.89 -9.00
CA LEU A 224 -4.61 7.00 -9.51
C LEU A 224 -5.06 7.48 -10.89
N LEU A 225 -5.33 6.56 -11.83
CA LEU A 225 -5.77 6.90 -13.19
C LEU A 225 -7.14 7.59 -13.24
N SER A 226 -7.97 7.42 -12.20
CA SER A 226 -9.26 8.12 -12.09
C SER A 226 -9.10 9.64 -11.96
N ARG A 227 -7.93 10.11 -11.51
CA ARG A 227 -7.64 11.53 -11.26
C ARG A 227 -6.43 12.07 -12.01
N PHE A 228 -5.43 11.22 -12.27
CA PHE A 228 -4.14 11.64 -12.76
C PHE A 228 -3.72 10.90 -14.03
N THR A 229 -2.92 11.58 -14.84
CA THR A 229 -1.99 10.99 -15.79
C THR A 229 -0.72 10.61 -15.03
N LEU A 230 -0.32 9.35 -15.16
CA LEU A 230 0.86 8.83 -14.47
C LEU A 230 2.13 9.14 -15.27
N PRO A 231 3.18 9.70 -14.64
CA PRO A 231 4.52 9.70 -15.22
C PRO A 231 4.98 8.27 -15.55
N PHE A 232 5.72 8.09 -16.64
CA PHE A 232 6.39 6.82 -16.93
C PHE A 232 7.29 6.41 -15.75
N GLY A 233 7.25 5.12 -15.38
CA GLY A 233 7.96 4.58 -14.22
C GLY A 233 7.11 4.60 -12.95
N SER A 234 5.87 5.10 -12.98
CA SER A 234 5.00 5.09 -11.80
C SER A 234 4.64 3.67 -11.41
N ILE A 235 4.18 2.84 -12.35
CA ILE A 235 3.77 1.47 -12.03
C ILE A 235 4.99 0.61 -11.68
N THR A 236 6.13 0.85 -12.34
CA THR A 236 7.43 0.27 -11.98
C THR A 236 7.81 0.59 -10.54
N LEU A 237 7.63 1.84 -10.09
CA LEU A 237 7.89 2.21 -8.70
C LEU A 237 6.90 1.55 -7.74
N LEU A 238 5.61 1.52 -8.08
CA LEU A 238 4.59 0.85 -7.26
C LEU A 238 4.92 -0.63 -7.07
N ALA A 239 5.07 -1.38 -8.17
CA ALA A 239 5.32 -2.82 -8.13
C ALA A 239 6.74 -3.14 -7.62
N GLY A 240 7.75 -2.42 -8.08
CA GLY A 240 9.15 -2.67 -7.76
C GLY A 240 9.50 -2.41 -6.29
N LEU A 241 9.11 -1.25 -5.73
CA LEU A 241 9.36 -0.97 -4.31
C LEU A 241 8.53 -1.89 -3.41
N ASN A 242 7.26 -2.11 -3.75
CA ASN A 242 6.40 -3.05 -3.03
C ASN A 242 6.98 -4.47 -3.04
N GLY A 243 7.38 -4.95 -4.22
CA GLY A 243 7.98 -6.26 -4.40
C GLY A 243 9.34 -6.40 -3.72
N ALA A 244 10.15 -5.33 -3.66
CA ALA A 244 11.40 -5.34 -2.90
C ALA A 244 11.16 -5.48 -1.40
N LEU A 245 10.18 -4.73 -0.86
CA LEU A 245 9.78 -4.83 0.54
C LEU A 245 9.23 -6.24 0.86
N LEU A 246 8.31 -6.76 0.04
CA LEU A 246 7.72 -8.10 0.22
C LEU A 246 8.75 -9.22 0.06
N GLY A 247 9.54 -9.20 -1.01
CA GLY A 247 10.56 -10.23 -1.26
C GLY A 247 11.62 -10.29 -0.16
N SER A 248 11.90 -9.16 0.53
CA SER A 248 12.81 -9.15 1.66
C SER A 248 12.32 -9.99 2.85
N LEU A 249 11.00 -10.10 3.04
CA LEU A 249 10.39 -10.75 4.19
C LEU A 249 10.71 -12.24 4.30
N GLU A 250 10.84 -12.96 3.18
CA GLU A 250 11.18 -14.38 3.13
C GLU A 250 12.47 -14.62 2.32
N GLN A 251 13.28 -13.57 2.11
CA GLN A 251 14.51 -13.60 1.32
C GLN A 251 14.34 -14.09 -0.13
N ASN A 252 13.15 -13.91 -0.71
CA ASN A 252 12.85 -14.18 -2.12
C ASN A 252 13.39 -13.06 -3.04
N PHE A 253 14.68 -12.73 -2.91
CA PHE A 253 15.31 -11.63 -3.65
C PHE A 253 15.33 -11.86 -5.17
N ASP A 254 15.28 -13.13 -5.60
CA ASP A 254 15.14 -13.57 -6.99
C ASP A 254 13.82 -13.14 -7.63
N LEU A 255 12.78 -12.86 -6.84
CA LEU A 255 11.48 -12.40 -7.34
C LEU A 255 11.35 -10.88 -7.43
N ILE A 256 12.31 -10.11 -6.91
CA ILE A 256 12.30 -8.64 -7.02
C ILE A 256 12.37 -8.19 -8.49
N PRO A 257 13.24 -8.76 -9.35
CA PRO A 257 13.24 -8.46 -10.78
C PRO A 257 11.90 -8.70 -11.47
N VAL A 258 11.14 -9.72 -11.06
CA VAL A 258 9.80 -10.01 -11.60
C VAL A 258 8.85 -8.83 -11.37
N ALA A 259 8.84 -8.26 -10.16
CA ALA A 259 8.02 -7.11 -9.83
C ALA A 259 8.44 -5.84 -10.61
N ILE A 260 9.75 -5.62 -10.76
CA ILE A 260 10.30 -4.48 -11.52
C ILE A 260 9.94 -4.60 -13.01
N VAL A 261 10.20 -5.76 -13.62
CA VAL A 261 9.92 -6.02 -15.04
C VAL A 261 8.41 -5.98 -15.29
N GLY A 262 7.59 -6.56 -14.41
CA GLY A 262 6.13 -6.50 -14.51
C GLY A 262 5.61 -5.06 -14.48
N GLY A 263 6.13 -4.23 -13.58
CA GLY A 263 5.79 -2.82 -13.51
C GLY A 263 6.25 -2.02 -14.74
N LEU A 264 7.43 -2.34 -15.30
CA LEU A 264 7.94 -1.73 -16.53
C LEU A 264 7.06 -2.07 -17.73
N LEU A 265 6.68 -3.34 -17.88
CA LEU A 265 5.75 -3.77 -18.92
C LEU A 265 4.40 -3.05 -18.79
N ALA A 266 3.90 -2.87 -17.56
CA ALA A 266 2.68 -2.12 -17.32
C ALA A 266 2.83 -0.63 -17.69
N ASP A 267 3.94 0.03 -17.36
CA ASP A 267 4.24 1.40 -17.79
C ASP A 267 4.32 1.53 -19.32
N LEU A 268 4.88 0.53 -20.03
CA LEU A 268 4.88 0.49 -21.49
C LEU A 268 3.46 0.36 -22.07
N VAL A 269 2.60 -0.46 -21.45
CA VAL A 269 1.18 -0.53 -21.80
C VAL A 269 0.49 0.82 -21.58
N MET A 270 0.81 1.54 -20.50
CA MET A 270 0.29 2.89 -20.26
C MET A 270 0.74 3.88 -21.34
N LEU A 271 2.00 3.81 -21.79
CA LEU A 271 2.50 4.68 -22.87
C LEU A 271 1.85 4.39 -24.22
N TRP A 272 1.66 3.10 -24.53
CA TRP A 272 1.09 2.66 -25.80
C TRP A 272 -0.41 2.94 -25.89
N LEU A 273 -1.18 2.46 -24.91
CA LEU A 273 -2.64 2.57 -24.92
C LEU A 273 -3.11 3.94 -24.45
N LYS A 274 -2.33 4.67 -23.64
CA LYS A 274 -2.70 5.92 -22.95
C LYS A 274 -4.10 5.83 -22.34
N PRO A 275 -4.34 4.86 -21.45
CA PRO A 275 -5.63 4.65 -20.83
C PRO A 275 -6.00 5.82 -19.91
N GLY A 276 -7.30 6.10 -19.80
CA GLY A 276 -7.81 7.13 -18.92
C GLY A 276 -9.34 7.23 -18.98
N PRO A 277 -9.96 8.12 -18.18
CA PRO A 277 -11.41 8.25 -18.11
C PRO A 277 -12.07 8.59 -19.45
N GLN A 278 -11.36 9.28 -20.35
CA GLN A 278 -11.83 9.63 -21.69
C GLN A 278 -11.60 8.50 -22.73
N ARG A 279 -10.78 7.49 -22.41
CA ARG A 279 -10.44 6.37 -23.30
C ARG A 279 -10.76 5.05 -22.63
N ILE A 280 -12.05 4.84 -22.37
CA ILE A 280 -12.57 3.74 -21.56
C ILE A 280 -12.17 2.37 -22.11
N THR A 281 -12.23 2.16 -23.43
CA THR A 281 -11.80 0.89 -24.05
C THR A 281 -10.32 0.62 -23.81
N ALA A 282 -9.46 1.64 -23.95
CA ALA A 282 -8.03 1.50 -23.67
C ALA A 282 -7.77 1.20 -22.19
N LEU A 283 -8.53 1.82 -21.28
CA LEU A 283 -8.47 1.53 -19.85
C LEU A 283 -8.82 0.07 -19.56
N ARG A 284 -9.95 -0.42 -20.08
CA ARG A 284 -10.41 -1.81 -19.91
C ARG A 284 -9.40 -2.82 -20.45
N VAL A 285 -8.88 -2.58 -21.65
CA VAL A 285 -7.87 -3.44 -22.27
C VAL A 285 -6.58 -3.43 -21.45
N ALA A 286 -6.10 -2.27 -21.01
CA ALA A 286 -4.91 -2.17 -20.17
C ALA A 286 -5.10 -2.88 -18.82
N SER A 287 -6.28 -2.74 -18.20
CA SER A 287 -6.64 -3.40 -16.94
C SER A 287 -6.80 -4.91 -17.06
N PHE A 288 -7.00 -5.45 -18.27
CA PHE A 288 -6.96 -6.88 -18.51
C PHE A 288 -5.54 -7.39 -18.80
N ILE A 289 -4.85 -6.74 -19.76
CA ILE A 289 -3.53 -7.18 -20.24
C ILE A 289 -2.45 -7.03 -19.16
N GLY A 290 -2.49 -5.96 -18.35
CA GLY A 290 -1.51 -5.72 -17.29
C GLY A 290 -1.43 -6.89 -16.30
N PRO A 291 -2.53 -7.24 -15.61
CA PRO A 291 -2.57 -8.40 -14.72
C PRO A 291 -2.22 -9.73 -15.39
N VAL A 292 -2.70 -9.97 -16.62
CA VAL A 292 -2.33 -11.18 -17.39
C VAL A 292 -0.81 -11.26 -17.57
N GLY A 293 -0.18 -10.14 -17.95
CA GLY A 293 1.27 -10.07 -18.14
C GLY A 293 2.04 -10.30 -16.85
N VAL A 294 1.63 -9.65 -15.74
CA VAL A 294 2.30 -9.79 -14.43
C VAL A 294 2.17 -11.21 -13.88
N SER A 295 0.97 -11.80 -13.91
CA SER A 295 0.76 -13.18 -13.43
C SER A 295 1.48 -14.21 -14.30
N SER A 296 1.50 -14.01 -15.63
CA SER A 296 2.28 -14.85 -16.54
C SER A 296 3.78 -14.77 -16.25
N LEU A 297 4.30 -13.55 -16.07
CA LEU A 297 5.72 -13.33 -15.76
C LEU A 297 6.11 -13.99 -14.43
N TYR A 298 5.26 -13.87 -13.41
CA TYR A 298 5.48 -14.52 -12.12
C TYR A 298 5.54 -16.05 -12.23
N LEU A 299 4.54 -16.68 -12.87
CA LEU A 299 4.51 -18.14 -13.00
C LEU A 299 5.65 -18.68 -13.88
N ILE A 300 5.99 -17.97 -14.96
CA ILE A 300 7.14 -18.33 -15.80
C ILE A 300 8.44 -18.21 -14.98
N ALA A 301 8.61 -17.13 -14.22
CA ALA A 301 9.79 -16.97 -13.37
C ALA A 301 9.91 -18.10 -12.35
N LEU A 302 8.81 -18.46 -11.68
CA LEU A 302 8.79 -19.59 -10.76
C LEU A 302 9.11 -20.91 -11.44
N GLU A 303 8.56 -21.18 -12.62
CA GLU A 303 8.85 -22.43 -13.36
C GLU A 303 10.34 -22.53 -13.70
N LEU A 304 10.96 -21.42 -14.10
CA LEU A 304 12.37 -21.36 -14.47
C LEU A 304 13.32 -21.46 -13.27
N THR A 305 12.91 -21.01 -12.08
CA THR A 305 13.81 -20.94 -10.90
C THR A 305 13.54 -22.01 -9.86
N ARG A 306 12.28 -22.41 -9.67
CA ARG A 306 11.82 -23.27 -8.57
C ARG A 306 10.97 -24.47 -9.05
N GLY A 307 10.41 -24.39 -10.26
CA GLY A 307 9.40 -25.32 -10.77
C GLY A 307 8.02 -25.02 -10.16
N VAL A 308 6.96 -25.18 -10.95
CA VAL A 308 5.57 -25.01 -10.50
C VAL A 308 4.87 -26.35 -10.40
N GLY A 309 4.37 -26.69 -9.22
CA GLY A 309 3.69 -27.96 -8.95
C GLY A 309 2.24 -28.03 -9.44
N TRP A 310 1.72 -26.95 -10.03
CA TRP A 310 0.31 -26.85 -10.40
C TRP A 310 -0.01 -27.49 -11.75
N PRO A 311 -1.19 -28.12 -11.89
CA PRO A 311 -1.70 -28.54 -13.20
C PRO A 311 -1.93 -27.33 -14.12
N ILE A 312 -1.86 -27.56 -15.43
CA ILE A 312 -2.02 -26.52 -16.45
C ILE A 312 -3.33 -25.73 -16.33
N ASN A 313 -4.39 -26.36 -15.81
CA ASN A 313 -5.67 -25.71 -15.57
C ASN A 313 -5.58 -24.58 -14.52
N LEU A 314 -4.76 -24.75 -13.46
CA LEU A 314 -4.55 -23.71 -12.46
C LEU A 314 -3.60 -22.61 -12.97
N TRP A 315 -2.59 -22.99 -13.75
CA TRP A 315 -1.73 -22.04 -14.45
C TRP A 315 -2.55 -21.08 -15.32
N LEU A 316 -3.24 -21.61 -16.32
CA LEU A 316 -4.01 -20.81 -17.28
C LEU A 316 -5.20 -20.12 -16.60
N GLY A 317 -5.85 -20.82 -15.67
CA GLY A 317 -6.97 -20.27 -14.89
C GLY A 317 -6.58 -19.03 -14.10
N SER A 318 -5.47 -19.08 -13.35
CA SER A 318 -5.02 -17.94 -12.54
C SER A 318 -4.66 -16.72 -13.38
N ILE A 319 -4.00 -16.92 -14.53
CA ILE A 319 -3.65 -15.84 -15.46
C ILE A 319 -4.91 -15.15 -16.01
N VAL A 320 -5.89 -15.94 -16.48
CA VAL A 320 -7.14 -15.40 -17.04
C VAL A 320 -7.98 -14.72 -15.96
N VAL A 321 -8.05 -15.30 -14.76
CA VAL A 321 -8.76 -14.71 -13.62
C VAL A 321 -8.14 -13.37 -13.21
N SER A 322 -6.80 -13.25 -13.18
CA SER A 322 -6.14 -11.95 -12.94
C SER A 322 -6.58 -10.89 -13.94
N GLY A 323 -6.61 -11.22 -15.24
CA GLY A 323 -7.13 -10.31 -16.27
C GLY A 323 -8.59 -9.94 -16.03
N GLY A 324 -9.43 -10.93 -15.71
CA GLY A 324 -10.85 -10.74 -15.39
C GLY A 324 -11.08 -9.80 -14.20
N ILE A 325 -10.33 -9.96 -13.12
CA ILE A 325 -10.38 -9.08 -11.94
C ILE A 325 -10.06 -7.64 -12.34
N GLY A 326 -8.95 -7.43 -13.05
CA GLY A 326 -8.57 -6.08 -13.46
C GLY A 326 -9.60 -5.44 -14.39
N LEU A 327 -10.16 -6.21 -15.32
CA LEU A 327 -11.26 -5.76 -16.17
C LEU A 327 -12.49 -5.36 -15.34
N LEU A 328 -12.93 -6.18 -14.38
CA LEU A 328 -14.09 -5.88 -13.52
C LEU A 328 -13.85 -4.63 -12.65
N LEU A 329 -12.65 -4.48 -12.09
CA LEU A 329 -12.28 -3.27 -11.34
C LEU A 329 -12.34 -2.01 -12.21
N SER A 330 -12.02 -2.10 -13.51
CA SER A 330 -12.12 -0.95 -14.42
C SER A 330 -13.57 -0.47 -14.60
N TYR A 331 -14.58 -1.36 -14.50
CA TYR A 331 -15.99 -0.98 -14.51
C TYR A 331 -16.42 -0.27 -13.22
N LEU A 332 -15.80 -0.59 -12.08
CA LEU A 332 -16.03 0.14 -10.83
C LEU A 332 -15.39 1.53 -10.86
N ALA A 333 -14.21 1.64 -11.47
CA ALA A 333 -13.46 2.90 -11.57
C ALA A 333 -14.09 3.91 -12.54
N VAL A 334 -14.70 3.44 -13.64
CA VAL A 334 -15.36 4.30 -14.63
C VAL A 334 -16.83 3.94 -14.75
N GLN A 335 -17.68 4.76 -14.13
CA GLN A 335 -19.14 4.61 -14.21
C GLN A 335 -19.66 4.98 -15.60
N PRO A 336 -20.74 4.33 -16.07
CA PRO A 336 -21.40 4.70 -17.31
C PRO A 336 -21.93 6.15 -17.27
N PRO A 337 -22.07 6.82 -18.43
CA PRO A 337 -22.64 8.16 -18.48
C PRO A 337 -24.03 8.18 -17.84
N LYS A 338 -24.32 9.21 -17.04
CA LYS A 338 -25.70 9.42 -16.55
C LYS A 338 -26.63 9.61 -17.76
N PRO A 339 -27.85 9.03 -17.75
CA PRO A 339 -28.84 9.32 -18.78
C PRO A 339 -29.00 10.85 -18.90
N GLN A 340 -28.93 11.37 -20.12
CA GLN A 340 -29.29 12.77 -20.36
C GLN A 340 -30.77 12.90 -19.99
N GLN A 341 -31.10 13.82 -19.09
CA GLN A 341 -32.50 14.21 -18.88
C GLN A 341 -32.94 14.87 -20.19
N ILE A 342 -33.86 14.20 -20.90
CA ILE A 342 -34.48 14.66 -22.14
C ILE A 342 -35.44 15.81 -21.82
#